data_AF-A0A3M1QCM1-F1
#
_entry.id   AF-A0A3M1QCM1-F1
#
_cell.length_a   1.000
_cell.length_b   1.000
_cell.length_c   1.000
_cell.angle_alpha   90.00
_cell.angle_beta   90.00
_cell.angle_gamma   90.00
#
_symmetry.space_group_name_H-M   'P 1'
#
loop_
_entity.id
_entity.type
_entity.pdbx_description
1 polymer ?
#
loop_
_entity_poly.entity_id
_entity_poly.type
_entity_poly.pdbx_seq_one_letter_code
_entity_poly.pdbx_strand_id
1 'polypeptide(L)'
;VVVMAYFEGNDLNDSWQFKQARDAGETLYSINNADRQPWEYLVTFQMALWLRDSMTAQQHTSDCPYPVHDTNGTPLAFFGDFLSISTVDEPMLTESAIYAVTRDVILQTAEQTRAHDAIFVLAFIPHKAHVYWPLLDDATRAAMASQFSAAQLTEDGIRNASGISSEETIARLDANMDAQRDTLAALAEENNFLFLDFTPAMQDAASSGEMVYFISDTHWNQRGHDIAREQLRQFLREHHLVASE
;
A
#
# COMPACT_ATOMS: atom_id res chain seq x y z
N VAL A 1 -13.92 -17.50 -12.31
CA VAL A 1 -13.73 -16.41 -11.34
C VAL A 1 -12.51 -15.61 -11.76
N VAL A 2 -12.58 -14.28 -11.67
CA VAL A 2 -11.44 -13.37 -11.83
C VAL A 2 -11.25 -12.69 -10.49
N VAL A 3 -10.05 -12.82 -9.92
CA VAL A 3 -9.67 -12.17 -8.68
C VAL A 3 -8.69 -11.06 -9.03
N MET A 4 -9.10 -9.80 -8.81
CA MET A 4 -8.22 -8.64 -8.93
C MET A 4 -7.69 -8.32 -7.54
N ALA A 5 -6.38 -8.44 -7.37
CA ALA A 5 -5.71 -7.96 -6.18
C ALA A 5 -5.57 -6.45 -6.25
N TYR A 6 -5.94 -5.77 -5.17
CA TYR A 6 -5.67 -4.36 -4.95
C TYR A 6 -4.68 -4.22 -3.79
N PHE A 7 -3.52 -3.64 -4.05
CA PHE A 7 -2.49 -3.38 -3.05
C PHE A 7 -2.64 -1.96 -2.49
N GLU A 8 -3.03 -1.89 -1.21
CA GLU A 8 -3.30 -0.62 -0.54
C GLU A 8 -2.13 0.37 -0.63
N GLY A 9 -2.46 1.63 -0.92
CA GLY A 9 -1.49 2.71 -1.17
C GLY A 9 -0.79 2.61 -2.54
N ASN A 10 -0.27 1.43 -2.90
CA ASN A 10 0.47 1.21 -4.14
C ASN A 10 -0.39 1.46 -5.38
N ASP A 11 -1.56 0.80 -5.44
CA ASP A 11 -2.36 0.82 -6.67
C ASP A 11 -3.03 2.18 -6.92
N LEU A 12 -3.29 2.99 -5.87
CA LEU A 12 -3.73 4.38 -6.03
C LEU A 12 -2.68 5.21 -6.77
N ASN A 13 -1.43 5.14 -6.29
CA ASN A 13 -0.34 5.90 -6.84
C ASN A 13 0.01 5.40 -8.25
N ASP A 14 0.14 4.08 -8.43
CA ASP A 14 0.56 3.46 -9.68
C ASP A 14 -0.46 3.68 -10.80
N SER A 15 -1.77 3.55 -10.51
CA SER A 15 -2.82 3.79 -11.52
C SER A 15 -2.78 5.22 -12.03
N TRP A 16 -2.55 6.18 -11.13
CA TRP A 16 -2.44 7.59 -11.47
C TRP A 16 -1.17 7.90 -12.26
N GLN A 17 -0.01 7.42 -11.81
CA GLN A 17 1.25 7.59 -12.53
C GLN A 17 1.20 6.98 -13.93
N PHE A 18 0.61 5.78 -14.05
CA PHE A 18 0.42 5.13 -15.34
C PHE A 18 -0.46 5.96 -16.28
N LYS A 19 -1.55 6.55 -15.77
CA LYS A 19 -2.40 7.45 -16.56
C LYS A 19 -1.62 8.67 -17.02
N GLN A 20 -0.86 9.33 -16.14
CA GLN A 20 -0.06 10.49 -16.50
C GLN A 20 0.96 10.17 -17.60
N ALA A 21 1.69 9.06 -17.43
CA ALA A 21 2.64 8.58 -18.43
C ALA A 21 1.94 8.37 -19.78
N ARG A 22 0.82 7.62 -19.79
CA ARG A 22 0.06 7.38 -21.02
C ARG A 22 -0.42 8.67 -21.68
N ASP A 23 -0.92 9.63 -20.92
CA ASP A 23 -1.42 10.90 -21.44
C ASP A 23 -0.28 11.79 -21.98
N ALA A 24 0.93 11.64 -21.45
CA ALA A 24 2.16 12.22 -21.99
C ALA A 24 2.70 11.50 -23.24
N GLY A 25 2.06 10.40 -23.66
CA GLY A 25 2.52 9.56 -24.78
C GLY A 25 3.67 8.63 -24.42
N GLU A 26 3.95 8.46 -23.12
CA GLU A 26 4.91 7.49 -22.61
C GLU A 26 4.34 6.07 -22.71
N THR A 27 5.24 5.09 -22.84
CA THR A 27 4.90 3.66 -22.88
C THR A 27 5.63 2.94 -21.73
N LEU A 28 5.27 1.70 -21.41
CA LEU A 28 6.06 0.89 -20.46
C LEU A 28 7.54 0.76 -20.87
N TYR A 29 7.87 1.04 -22.12
CA TYR A 29 9.24 1.03 -22.67
C TYR A 29 9.90 2.41 -22.72
N SER A 30 9.20 3.49 -22.36
CA SER A 30 9.80 4.82 -22.26
C SER A 30 10.44 5.08 -20.90
N ILE A 31 10.68 4.04 -20.08
CA ILE A 31 11.66 4.13 -19.00
C ILE A 31 12.95 4.63 -19.65
N ASN A 32 13.27 5.89 -19.36
CA ASN A 32 14.33 6.59 -20.05
C ASN A 32 15.70 6.06 -19.58
N ASN A 33 16.11 4.94 -20.16
CA ASN A 33 17.46 4.42 -20.03
C ASN A 33 18.46 5.26 -20.85
N ALA A 34 17.99 6.17 -21.72
CA ALA A 34 18.84 7.02 -22.54
C ALA A 34 19.42 8.20 -21.73
N ASP A 35 18.72 8.67 -20.70
CA ASP A 35 19.22 9.66 -19.75
C ASP A 35 20.11 9.02 -18.68
N ARG A 36 19.97 7.70 -18.47
CA ARG A 36 20.84 6.96 -17.56
C ARG A 36 22.23 6.84 -18.13
N GLN A 37 23.19 7.33 -17.36
CA GLN A 37 24.57 7.36 -17.81
C GLN A 37 25.18 5.96 -17.71
N PRO A 38 26.04 5.52 -18.64
CA PRO A 38 26.60 4.16 -18.64
C PRO A 38 27.28 3.77 -17.31
N TRP A 39 27.83 4.74 -16.58
CA TRP A 39 28.44 4.50 -15.28
C TRP A 39 27.44 4.19 -14.17
N GLU A 40 26.17 4.56 -14.29
CA GLU A 40 25.13 4.18 -13.32
C GLU A 40 24.90 2.66 -13.30
N TYR A 41 25.31 1.95 -14.35
CA TYR A 41 25.29 0.49 -14.43
C TYR A 41 26.61 -0.17 -13.97
N LEU A 42 27.67 0.63 -13.70
CA LEU A 42 28.94 0.09 -13.24
C LEU A 42 28.90 -0.16 -11.74
N VAL A 43 29.18 -1.41 -11.33
CA VAL A 43 29.27 -1.82 -9.92
C VAL A 43 30.24 -0.93 -9.14
N THR A 44 31.33 -0.47 -9.76
CA THR A 44 32.31 0.41 -9.10
C THR A 44 31.78 1.81 -8.83
N PHE A 45 30.94 2.36 -9.70
CA PHE A 45 30.28 3.65 -9.48
C PHE A 45 29.24 3.51 -8.37
N GLN A 46 28.43 2.46 -8.40
CA GLN A 46 27.47 2.16 -7.32
C GLN A 46 28.16 1.94 -5.98
N MET A 47 29.31 1.24 -5.96
CA MET A 47 30.13 1.05 -4.75
C MET A 47 30.73 2.37 -4.25
N ALA A 48 31.13 3.28 -5.15
CA ALA A 48 31.62 4.60 -4.78
C ALA A 48 30.51 5.50 -4.20
N LEU A 49 29.29 5.45 -4.77
CA LEU A 49 28.12 6.11 -4.22
C LEU A 49 27.77 5.53 -2.84
N TRP A 50 27.71 4.20 -2.71
CA TRP A 50 27.47 3.54 -1.44
C TRP A 50 28.53 3.89 -0.38
N LEU A 51 29.81 3.92 -0.76
CA LEU A 51 30.91 4.34 0.13
C LEU A 51 30.79 5.81 0.54
N ARG A 52 30.48 6.69 -0.42
CA ARG A 52 30.19 8.11 -0.14
C ARG A 52 29.05 8.21 0.87
N ASP A 53 27.92 7.57 0.59
CA ASP A 53 26.70 7.64 1.41
C ASP A 53 26.94 7.04 2.80
N SER A 54 27.73 5.97 2.89
CA SER A 54 28.16 5.36 4.16
C SER A 54 29.10 6.26 4.96
N MET A 55 29.94 7.06 4.29
CA MET A 55 30.85 8.02 4.92
C MET A 55 30.17 9.35 5.26
N THR A 56 29.14 9.73 4.51
CA THR A 56 28.32 10.93 4.75
C THR A 56 27.07 10.62 5.57
N ALA A 57 27.06 9.54 6.35
CA ALA A 57 25.94 9.06 7.17
C ALA A 57 25.54 9.99 8.33
N GLN A 58 25.47 11.30 8.09
CA GLN A 58 24.55 12.21 8.73
C GLN A 58 23.35 12.39 7.77
N GLN A 59 22.16 11.95 8.22
CA GLN A 59 20.83 12.40 7.75
C GLN A 59 20.14 11.74 6.54
N HIS A 60 20.39 10.46 6.21
CA HIS A 60 19.43 9.68 5.38
C HIS A 60 18.52 8.76 6.21
N THR A 61 18.16 9.18 7.43
CA THR A 61 17.20 8.47 8.29
C THR A 61 15.76 8.95 8.09
N SER A 62 15.44 9.78 7.09
CA SER A 62 14.11 10.37 6.97
C SER A 62 13.07 9.42 6.40
N ASP A 63 13.42 8.51 5.49
CA ASP A 63 12.38 7.87 4.65
C ASP A 63 12.00 6.45 5.11
N CYS A 64 12.77 5.87 6.04
CA CYS A 64 12.55 4.51 6.56
C CYS A 64 12.87 4.41 8.07
N PRO A 65 11.88 4.67 8.95
CA PRO A 65 12.02 4.43 10.38
C PRO A 65 12.45 2.99 10.68
N TYR A 66 13.70 2.83 11.12
CA TYR A 66 14.25 1.53 11.55
C TYR A 66 15.33 1.68 12.64
N PRO A 67 15.36 0.81 13.66
CA PRO A 67 14.32 -0.18 13.99
C PRO A 67 13.16 0.48 14.76
N VAL A 68 11.94 0.17 14.34
CA VAL A 68 10.72 0.36 15.13
C VAL A 68 10.41 -0.97 15.82
N HIS A 69 9.95 -0.95 17.07
CA HIS A 69 9.56 -2.17 17.75
C HIS A 69 8.05 -2.16 18.01
N ASP A 70 7.39 -3.30 17.82
CA ASP A 70 6.03 -3.48 18.32
C ASP A 70 6.01 -3.66 19.85
N THR A 71 4.81 -3.76 20.42
CA THR A 71 4.60 -4.00 21.85
C THR A 71 5.23 -5.31 22.38
N ASN A 72 5.57 -6.26 21.51
CA ASN A 72 6.25 -7.50 21.86
C ASN A 72 7.78 -7.42 21.69
N GLY A 73 8.31 -6.29 21.23
CA GLY A 73 9.73 -6.11 20.95
C GLY A 73 10.18 -6.69 19.60
N THR A 74 9.25 -6.96 18.68
CA THR A 74 9.57 -7.41 17.31
C THR A 74 10.05 -6.23 16.47
N PRO A 75 11.21 -6.33 15.80
CA PRO A 75 11.70 -5.25 14.95
C PRO A 75 10.88 -5.15 13.66
N LEU A 76 10.55 -3.92 13.29
CA LEU A 76 9.81 -3.53 12.09
C LEU A 76 10.50 -2.33 11.42
N ALA A 77 10.34 -2.25 10.11
CA ALA A 77 10.60 -1.06 9.33
C ALA A 77 9.31 -0.63 8.62
N PHE A 78 9.06 0.67 8.60
CA PHE A 78 8.00 1.27 7.79
C PHE A 78 8.59 2.22 6.77
N PHE A 79 7.88 2.41 5.67
CA PHE A 79 8.25 3.33 4.61
C PHE A 79 7.35 4.55 4.71
N GLY A 80 7.94 5.74 4.76
CA GLY A 80 7.22 6.99 5.00
C GLY A 80 6.05 7.21 4.03
N ASP A 81 6.25 6.93 2.74
CA ASP A 81 5.24 7.14 1.71
C ASP A 81 3.93 6.37 1.95
N PHE A 82 4.03 5.12 2.44
CA PHE A 82 2.84 4.30 2.74
C PHE A 82 2.13 4.74 4.03
N LEU A 83 2.88 5.27 5.01
CA LEU A 83 2.28 5.91 6.18
C LEU A 83 1.55 7.20 5.79
N SER A 84 2.17 8.02 4.93
CA SER A 84 1.60 9.27 4.45
C SER A 84 0.25 9.05 3.75
N ILE A 85 0.15 8.09 2.82
CA ILE A 85 -1.10 7.84 2.07
C ILE A 85 -2.23 7.33 2.98
N SER A 86 -1.90 6.68 4.09
CA SER A 86 -2.87 6.17 5.06
C SER A 86 -3.46 7.26 5.96
N THR A 87 -2.99 8.51 5.85
CA THR A 87 -3.63 9.65 6.53
C THR A 87 -4.81 10.23 5.75
N VAL A 88 -5.04 9.78 4.51
CA VAL A 88 -6.11 10.31 3.65
C VAL A 88 -7.46 9.75 4.11
N ASP A 89 -8.42 10.65 4.37
CA ASP A 89 -9.79 10.25 4.71
C ASP A 89 -10.61 9.87 3.47
N GLU A 90 -11.78 9.28 3.70
CA GLU A 90 -12.70 8.84 2.65
C GLU A 90 -13.17 10.01 1.75
N PRO A 91 -13.58 11.19 2.24
CA PRO A 91 -13.92 12.32 1.38
C PRO A 91 -12.76 12.75 0.47
N MET A 92 -11.56 12.94 1.01
CA MET A 92 -10.38 13.28 0.22
C MET A 92 -10.09 12.23 -0.84
N LEU A 93 -10.22 10.95 -0.51
CA LEU A 93 -10.01 9.85 -1.45
C LEU A 93 -11.06 9.87 -2.56
N THR A 94 -12.34 9.84 -2.20
CA THR A 94 -13.46 9.71 -3.14
C THR A 94 -13.62 10.91 -4.08
N GLU A 95 -13.24 12.12 -3.63
CA GLU A 95 -13.22 13.33 -4.45
C GLU A 95 -11.97 13.45 -5.35
N SER A 96 -10.94 12.63 -5.13
CA SER A 96 -9.67 12.73 -5.86
C SER A 96 -9.73 12.18 -7.28
N ALA A 97 -9.02 12.84 -8.20
CA ALA A 97 -8.77 12.30 -9.54
C ALA A 97 -7.99 10.98 -9.51
N ILE A 98 -7.12 10.80 -8.50
CA ILE A 98 -6.28 9.62 -8.30
C ILE A 98 -7.15 8.37 -8.06
N TYR A 99 -8.10 8.48 -7.13
CA TYR A 99 -9.05 7.40 -6.87
C TYR A 99 -9.98 7.19 -8.06
N ALA A 100 -10.45 8.25 -8.72
CA ALA A 100 -11.33 8.12 -9.89
C ALA A 100 -10.72 7.21 -10.97
N VAL A 101 -9.41 7.34 -11.25
CA VAL A 101 -8.71 6.46 -12.20
C VAL A 101 -8.71 5.01 -11.76
N THR A 102 -8.37 4.76 -10.48
CA THR A 102 -8.32 3.42 -9.91
C THR A 102 -9.70 2.76 -9.93
N ARG A 103 -10.72 3.50 -9.46
CA ARG A 103 -12.13 3.11 -9.49
C ARG A 103 -12.57 2.72 -10.90
N ASP A 104 -12.28 3.57 -11.89
CA ASP A 104 -12.70 3.33 -13.27
C ASP A 104 -12.06 2.05 -13.85
N VAL A 105 -10.80 1.75 -13.51
CA VAL A 105 -10.13 0.49 -13.90
C VAL A 105 -10.79 -0.73 -13.24
N ILE A 106 -11.11 -0.64 -11.95
CA ILE A 106 -11.81 -1.71 -11.21
C ILE A 106 -13.18 -1.97 -11.86
N LEU A 107 -13.96 -0.91 -12.11
CA LEU A 107 -15.29 -1.03 -12.72
C LEU A 107 -15.23 -1.60 -14.13
N GLN A 108 -14.29 -1.15 -14.96
CA GLN A 108 -14.08 -1.71 -16.30
C GLN A 108 -13.71 -3.20 -16.22
N THR A 109 -12.83 -3.58 -15.30
CA THR A 109 -12.43 -4.99 -15.13
C THR A 109 -13.60 -5.85 -14.67
N ALA A 110 -14.44 -5.34 -13.76
CA ALA A 110 -15.66 -6.01 -13.32
C ALA A 110 -16.67 -6.18 -14.47
N GLU A 111 -16.88 -5.13 -15.28
CA GLU A 111 -17.74 -5.18 -16.46
C GLU A 111 -17.27 -6.21 -17.48
N GLN A 112 -15.98 -6.18 -17.84
CA GLN A 112 -15.38 -7.15 -18.77
C GLN A 112 -15.49 -8.59 -18.23
N THR A 113 -15.25 -8.78 -16.93
CA THR A 113 -15.39 -10.10 -16.29
C THR A 113 -16.81 -10.65 -16.45
N ARG A 114 -17.83 -9.81 -16.19
CA ARG A 114 -19.25 -10.19 -16.34
C ARG A 114 -19.64 -10.45 -17.80
N ALA A 115 -19.11 -9.68 -18.73
CA ALA A 115 -19.33 -9.87 -20.17
C ALA A 115 -18.84 -11.24 -20.68
N HIS A 116 -17.96 -11.90 -19.90
CA HIS A 116 -17.44 -13.24 -20.17
C HIS A 116 -18.01 -14.32 -19.23
N ASP A 117 -19.20 -14.10 -18.66
CA ASP A 117 -19.90 -15.03 -17.77
C ASP A 117 -19.04 -15.47 -16.56
N ALA A 118 -18.11 -14.62 -16.12
CA ALA A 118 -17.28 -14.85 -14.97
C ALA A 118 -17.70 -13.98 -13.77
N ILE A 119 -17.35 -14.45 -12.57
CA ILE A 119 -17.57 -13.73 -11.32
C ILE A 119 -16.31 -12.93 -10.99
N PHE A 120 -16.49 -11.64 -10.71
CA PHE A 120 -15.43 -10.72 -10.30
C PHE A 120 -15.34 -10.66 -8.78
N VAL A 121 -14.12 -10.78 -8.27
CA VAL A 121 -13.76 -10.60 -6.86
C VAL A 121 -12.68 -9.54 -6.79
N LEU A 122 -12.92 -8.49 -6.00
CA LEU A 122 -11.91 -7.52 -5.61
C LEU A 122 -11.29 -7.98 -4.29
N ALA A 123 -10.00 -8.30 -4.30
CA ALA A 123 -9.26 -8.73 -3.12
C ALA A 123 -8.39 -7.59 -2.60
N PHE A 124 -8.72 -7.06 -1.42
CA PHE A 124 -7.97 -5.99 -0.76
C PHE A 124 -6.80 -6.57 0.03
N ILE A 125 -5.59 -6.18 -0.36
CA ILE A 125 -4.35 -6.54 0.32
C ILE A 125 -3.90 -5.32 1.13
N PRO A 126 -3.96 -5.38 2.47
CA PRO A 126 -3.50 -4.29 3.31
C PRO A 126 -2.00 -4.07 3.10
N HIS A 127 -1.55 -2.83 3.26
CA HIS A 127 -0.13 -2.58 3.37
C HIS A 127 0.36 -2.84 4.80
N LYS A 128 1.67 -2.92 4.99
CA LYS A 128 2.28 -3.30 6.26
C LYS A 128 1.85 -2.41 7.45
N ALA A 129 1.70 -1.10 7.28
CA ALA A 129 1.34 -0.23 8.40
C ALA A 129 -0.11 -0.43 8.84
N HIS A 130 -1.04 -0.71 7.93
CA HIS A 130 -2.41 -1.09 8.30
C HIS A 130 -2.44 -2.30 9.25
N VAL A 131 -1.53 -3.26 9.06
CA VAL A 131 -1.45 -4.46 9.91
C VAL A 131 -0.78 -4.16 11.26
N TYR A 132 0.34 -3.44 11.27
CA TYR A 132 1.18 -3.30 12.47
C TYR A 132 1.01 -2.01 13.25
N TRP A 133 0.48 -0.94 12.65
CA TRP A 133 0.30 0.35 13.33
C TRP A 133 -0.53 0.23 14.62
N PRO A 134 -1.64 -0.54 14.66
CA PRO A 134 -2.40 -0.74 15.90
C PRO A 134 -1.60 -1.41 17.03
N LEU A 135 -0.51 -2.10 16.70
CA LEU A 135 0.33 -2.85 17.65
C LEU A 135 1.51 -2.03 18.20
N LEU A 136 1.71 -0.81 17.70
CA LEU A 136 2.73 0.12 18.21
C LEU A 136 2.20 0.87 19.43
N ASP A 137 3.07 1.14 20.39
CA ASP A 137 2.75 2.03 21.52
C ASP A 137 2.82 3.52 21.12
N ASP A 138 2.22 4.38 21.94
CA ASP A 138 2.14 5.83 21.69
C ASP A 138 3.52 6.48 21.55
N ALA A 139 4.49 6.03 22.35
CA ALA A 139 5.85 6.56 22.31
C ALA A 139 6.54 6.27 20.97
N THR A 140 6.33 5.07 20.45
CA THR A 140 6.85 4.61 19.17
C THR A 140 6.17 5.35 18.02
N ARG A 141 4.84 5.47 18.04
CA ARG A 141 4.10 6.27 17.04
C ARG A 141 4.55 7.72 17.03
N ALA A 142 4.71 8.34 18.20
CA ALA A 142 5.24 9.70 18.35
C ALA A 142 6.66 9.85 17.78
N ALA A 143 7.54 8.87 18.02
CA ALA A 143 8.90 8.88 17.47
C ALA A 143 8.94 8.72 15.94
N MET A 144 7.93 8.08 15.35
CA MET A 144 7.80 7.93 13.89
C MET A 144 7.20 9.15 13.21
N ALA A 145 6.36 9.92 13.90
CA ALA A 145 5.61 11.04 13.30
C ALA A 145 6.47 12.22 12.84
N SER A 146 7.76 12.23 13.18
CA SER A 146 8.73 13.19 12.63
C SER A 146 9.36 12.74 11.30
N GLN A 147 9.07 11.51 10.86
CA GLN A 147 9.71 10.86 9.71
C GLN A 147 8.79 10.77 8.48
N PHE A 148 7.54 11.18 8.62
CA PHE A 148 6.61 11.27 7.49
C PHE A 148 5.67 12.46 7.69
N SER A 149 4.88 12.77 6.66
CA SER A 149 3.91 13.87 6.70
C SER A 149 2.58 13.35 6.19
N ALA A 150 1.47 13.92 6.66
CA ALA A 150 0.17 13.58 6.12
C ALA A 150 0.16 13.78 4.59
N ALA A 151 -0.48 12.88 3.84
CA ALA A 151 -0.64 13.05 2.41
C ALA A 151 -1.73 14.09 2.08
N GLN A 152 -1.52 14.77 0.96
CA GLN A 152 -2.50 15.59 0.27
C GLN A 152 -2.65 15.06 -1.16
N LEU A 153 -3.88 14.73 -1.55
CA LEU A 153 -4.19 14.35 -2.93
C LEU A 153 -4.39 15.62 -3.76
N THR A 154 -3.66 15.73 -4.87
CA THR A 154 -3.71 16.86 -5.79
C THR A 154 -3.97 16.38 -7.21
N GLU A 155 -4.29 17.29 -8.13
CA GLU A 155 -4.42 16.97 -9.56
C GLU A 155 -3.12 16.43 -10.17
N ASP A 156 -1.95 16.70 -9.59
CA ASP A 156 -0.66 16.20 -10.10
C ASP A 156 -0.24 14.85 -9.45
N GLY A 157 -0.96 14.39 -8.43
CA GLY A 157 -0.59 13.21 -7.65
C GLY A 157 -0.60 13.42 -6.14
N ILE A 158 0.03 12.49 -5.43
CA ILE A 158 0.15 12.49 -3.96
C ILE A 158 1.32 13.38 -3.56
N ARG A 159 1.09 14.34 -2.66
CA ARG A 159 2.12 15.24 -2.10
C ARG A 159 2.07 15.23 -0.57
N ASN A 160 3.14 15.67 0.06
CA ASN A 160 3.14 15.92 1.52
C ASN A 160 2.33 17.19 1.82
N ALA A 161 1.37 17.07 2.73
CA ALA A 161 0.62 18.20 3.25
C ALA A 161 1.56 19.14 4.02
N SER A 162 1.41 20.44 3.80
CA SER A 162 2.20 21.46 4.49
C SER A 162 1.43 22.02 5.70
N GLY A 163 2.16 22.35 6.78
CA GLY A 163 1.58 22.98 7.96
C GLY A 163 0.82 22.03 8.90
N ILE A 164 0.87 20.72 8.67
CA ILE A 164 0.29 19.70 9.55
C ILE A 164 1.34 19.31 10.59
N SER A 165 0.96 19.28 11.88
CA SER A 165 1.88 18.85 12.93
C SER A 165 2.04 17.31 12.95
N SER A 166 3.07 16.82 13.64
CA SER A 166 3.26 15.38 13.84
C SER A 166 2.11 14.75 14.63
N GLU A 167 1.57 15.45 15.64
CA GLU A 167 0.40 14.99 16.40
C GLU A 167 -0.86 14.91 15.54
N GLU A 168 -1.09 15.92 14.70
CA GLU A 168 -2.22 15.89 13.75
C GLU A 168 -2.04 14.79 12.70
N THR A 169 -0.80 14.54 12.24
CA THR A 169 -0.48 13.45 11.31
C THR A 169 -0.82 12.09 11.91
N ILE A 170 -0.43 11.83 13.17
CA ILE A 170 -0.81 10.59 13.89
C ILE A 170 -2.33 10.49 14.02
N ALA A 171 -2.99 11.57 14.44
CA ALA A 171 -4.44 11.56 14.64
C ALA A 171 -5.19 11.22 13.35
N ARG A 172 -4.73 11.73 12.20
CA ARG A 172 -5.27 11.36 10.88
C ARG A 172 -5.00 9.89 10.56
N LEU A 173 -3.79 9.41 10.81
CA LEU A 173 -3.45 8.01 10.55
C LEU A 173 -4.31 7.04 11.38
N ASP A 174 -4.51 7.33 12.67
CA ASP A 174 -5.36 6.55 13.56
C ASP A 174 -6.83 6.58 13.12
N ALA A 175 -7.32 7.73 12.63
CA ALA A 175 -8.71 7.89 12.19
C ALA A 175 -8.99 7.29 10.82
N ASN A 176 -7.99 7.28 9.93
CA ASN A 176 -8.19 7.06 8.49
C ASN A 176 -7.54 5.77 7.97
N MET A 177 -6.89 4.96 8.82
CA MET A 177 -6.22 3.72 8.39
C MET A 177 -7.13 2.82 7.54
N ASP A 178 -8.41 2.75 7.92
CA ASP A 178 -9.42 1.93 7.26
C ASP A 178 -10.04 2.58 6.01
N ALA A 179 -9.77 3.86 5.74
CA ALA A 179 -10.52 4.65 4.75
C ALA A 179 -10.42 4.09 3.32
N GLN A 180 -9.26 3.58 2.91
CA GLN A 180 -9.11 2.94 1.59
C GLN A 180 -9.87 1.61 1.50
N ARG A 181 -9.78 0.79 2.56
CA ARG A 181 -10.50 -0.49 2.66
C ARG A 181 -12.00 -0.25 2.56
N ASP A 182 -12.52 0.67 3.38
CA ASP A 182 -13.94 0.96 3.49
C ASP A 182 -14.50 1.56 2.19
N THR A 183 -13.75 2.48 1.56
CA THR A 183 -14.09 3.02 0.24
C THR A 183 -14.21 1.92 -0.82
N LEU A 184 -13.31 0.94 -0.84
CA LEU A 184 -13.35 -0.15 -1.82
C LEU A 184 -14.40 -1.21 -1.50
N ALA A 185 -14.68 -1.47 -0.22
CA ALA A 185 -15.78 -2.31 0.21
C ALA A 185 -17.13 -1.71 -0.22
N ALA A 186 -17.32 -0.41 -0.01
CA ALA A 186 -18.50 0.33 -0.45
C ALA A 186 -18.65 0.29 -1.98
N LEU A 187 -17.55 0.51 -2.73
CA LEU A 187 -17.56 0.38 -4.19
C LEU A 187 -18.03 -1.01 -4.65
N ALA A 188 -17.59 -2.06 -3.98
CA ALA A 188 -17.98 -3.44 -4.27
C ALA A 188 -19.46 -3.70 -4.02
N GLU A 189 -19.96 -3.21 -2.88
CA GLU A 189 -21.38 -3.30 -2.51
C GLU A 189 -22.27 -2.57 -3.53
N GLU A 190 -21.96 -1.30 -3.81
CA GLU A 190 -22.69 -0.45 -4.77
C GLU A 190 -22.80 -1.09 -6.16
N ASN A 191 -21.73 -1.78 -6.58
CA ASN A 191 -21.61 -2.35 -7.91
C ASN A 191 -21.91 -3.85 -7.96
N ASN A 192 -22.32 -4.47 -6.85
CA ASN A 192 -22.66 -5.89 -6.76
C ASN A 192 -21.54 -6.83 -7.27
N PHE A 193 -20.31 -6.61 -6.82
CA PHE A 193 -19.24 -7.61 -6.95
C PHE A 193 -18.71 -8.02 -5.60
N LEU A 194 -17.99 -9.14 -5.57
CA LEU A 194 -17.51 -9.74 -4.33
C LEU A 194 -16.27 -9.00 -3.82
N PHE A 195 -16.18 -8.79 -2.51
CA PHE A 195 -15.05 -8.15 -1.84
C PHE A 195 -14.42 -9.12 -0.84
N LEU A 196 -13.12 -9.35 -0.98
CA LEU A 196 -12.32 -10.19 -0.08
C LEU A 196 -11.30 -9.30 0.62
N ASP A 197 -11.41 -9.16 1.94
CA ASP A 197 -10.50 -8.37 2.74
C ASP A 197 -9.55 -9.26 3.55
N PHE A 198 -8.24 -9.09 3.34
CA PHE A 198 -7.22 -9.82 4.10
C PHE A 198 -6.85 -9.16 5.43
N THR A 199 -7.29 -7.92 5.67
CA THR A 199 -6.89 -7.10 6.84
C THR A 199 -7.14 -7.79 8.18
N PRO A 200 -8.36 -8.30 8.48
CA PRO A 200 -8.64 -8.87 9.80
C PRO A 200 -7.76 -10.08 10.10
N ALA A 201 -7.59 -10.99 9.13
CA ALA A 201 -6.79 -12.19 9.31
C ALA A 201 -5.29 -11.89 9.50
N MET A 202 -4.77 -10.86 8.82
CA MET A 202 -3.38 -10.42 8.97
C MET A 202 -3.15 -9.74 10.33
N GLN A 203 -4.08 -8.88 10.76
CA GLN A 203 -4.04 -8.24 12.08
C GLN A 203 -4.16 -9.25 13.21
N ASP A 204 -5.05 -10.23 13.10
CA ASP A 204 -5.20 -11.30 14.09
C ASP A 204 -3.88 -12.07 14.27
N ALA A 205 -3.27 -12.51 13.16
CA ALA A 205 -1.98 -13.19 13.21
C ALA A 205 -0.88 -12.30 13.80
N ALA A 206 -0.78 -11.04 13.38
CA ALA A 206 0.19 -10.09 13.92
C ALA A 206 0.00 -9.84 15.43
N SER A 207 -1.25 -9.72 15.90
CA SER A 207 -1.58 -9.53 17.31
C SER A 207 -1.20 -10.74 18.18
N SER A 208 -1.17 -11.94 17.59
CA SER A 208 -0.68 -13.17 18.24
C SER A 208 0.85 -13.33 18.23
N GLY A 209 1.58 -12.32 17.72
CA GLY A 209 3.04 -12.31 17.64
C GLY A 209 3.61 -12.98 16.39
N GLU A 210 2.78 -13.31 15.40
CA GLU A 210 3.26 -13.82 14.12
C GLU A 210 3.75 -12.68 13.21
N MET A 211 4.89 -12.86 12.56
CA MET A 211 5.30 -11.95 11.49
C MET A 211 4.67 -12.39 10.18
N VAL A 212 3.83 -11.53 9.59
CA VAL A 212 3.18 -11.77 8.30
C VAL A 212 3.80 -10.94 7.17
N TYR A 213 4.65 -9.96 7.51
CA TYR A 213 5.53 -9.23 6.58
C TYR A 213 6.99 -9.46 6.88
N PHE A 214 7.85 -9.19 5.89
CA PHE A 214 9.29 -9.10 6.12
C PHE A 214 9.62 -7.85 6.94
N ILE A 215 10.68 -7.92 7.75
CA ILE A 215 11.07 -6.84 8.69
C ILE A 215 11.36 -5.54 7.94
N SER A 216 12.13 -5.58 6.87
CA SER A 216 12.65 -4.41 6.15
C SER A 216 12.14 -4.31 4.70
N ASP A 217 11.04 -4.97 4.39
CA ASP A 217 10.47 -5.03 3.05
C ASP A 217 8.95 -4.80 3.14
N THR A 218 8.35 -4.24 2.09
CA THR A 218 6.93 -3.89 2.02
C THR A 218 6.03 -5.09 1.77
N HIS A 219 6.59 -6.22 1.32
CA HIS A 219 5.85 -7.43 0.99
C HIS A 219 5.63 -8.31 2.21
N TRP A 220 4.50 -9.02 2.18
CA TRP A 220 4.27 -10.15 3.06
C TRP A 220 5.36 -11.21 2.94
N ASN A 221 5.59 -11.96 4.01
CA ASN A 221 6.48 -13.12 3.98
C ASN A 221 5.67 -14.41 3.68
N GLN A 222 6.31 -15.58 3.78
CA GLN A 222 5.62 -16.86 3.54
C GLN A 222 4.38 -17.05 4.43
N ARG A 223 4.42 -16.60 5.69
CA ARG A 223 3.28 -16.73 6.59
C ARG A 223 2.10 -15.85 6.15
N GLY A 224 2.37 -14.61 5.72
CA GLY A 224 1.33 -13.77 5.12
C GLY A 224 0.73 -14.40 3.86
N HIS A 225 1.56 -14.99 2.99
CA HIS A 225 1.07 -15.74 1.84
C HIS A 225 0.17 -16.93 2.23
N ASP A 226 0.51 -17.67 3.28
CA ASP A 226 -0.28 -18.81 3.75
C ASP A 226 -1.66 -18.36 4.26
N ILE A 227 -1.71 -17.27 5.03
CA ILE A 227 -2.96 -16.65 5.51
C ILE A 227 -3.83 -16.21 4.33
N ALA A 228 -3.25 -15.52 3.34
CA ALA A 228 -3.98 -15.05 2.16
C ALA A 228 -4.55 -16.20 1.34
N ARG A 229 -3.77 -17.28 1.18
CA ARG A 229 -4.23 -18.52 0.52
C ARG A 229 -5.41 -19.14 1.27
N GLU A 230 -5.33 -19.23 2.60
CA GLU A 230 -6.39 -19.80 3.44
C GLU A 230 -7.69 -18.99 3.34
N GLN A 231 -7.59 -17.67 3.48
CA GLN A 231 -8.72 -16.74 3.35
C GLN A 231 -9.34 -16.80 1.96
N LEU A 232 -8.53 -16.74 0.89
CA LEU A 232 -9.04 -16.85 -0.48
C LEU A 232 -9.75 -18.18 -0.72
N ARG A 233 -9.15 -19.30 -0.29
CA ARG A 233 -9.77 -20.62 -0.45
C ARG A 233 -11.10 -20.71 0.29
N GLN A 234 -11.17 -20.21 1.51
CA GLN A 234 -12.40 -20.19 2.31
C GLN A 234 -13.47 -19.34 1.61
N PHE A 235 -13.12 -18.11 1.22
CA PHE A 235 -14.00 -17.19 0.51
C PHE A 235 -14.59 -17.81 -0.77
N LEU A 236 -13.74 -18.41 -1.61
CA LEU A 236 -14.20 -19.06 -2.84
C LEU A 236 -15.14 -20.25 -2.56
N ARG A 237 -14.97 -20.97 -1.45
CA ARG A 237 -15.87 -22.07 -1.06
C ARG A 237 -17.21 -21.56 -0.54
N GLU A 238 -17.21 -20.53 0.31
CA GLU A 238 -18.41 -19.91 0.87
C GLU A 238 -19.30 -19.30 -0.21
N HIS A 239 -18.70 -18.78 -1.28
CA HIS A 239 -19.40 -18.26 -2.45
C HIS A 239 -19.65 -19.30 -3.56
N HIS A 240 -19.38 -20.59 -3.31
CA HIS A 240 -19.57 -21.68 -4.27
C HIS A 240 -18.84 -21.49 -5.63
N LEU A 241 -17.69 -20.81 -5.60
CA LEU A 241 -16.87 -20.50 -6.77
C LEU A 241 -15.85 -21.59 -7.11
N VAL A 242 -15.63 -22.52 -6.18
CA VAL A 242 -14.81 -23.72 -6.34
C VAL A 242 -15.51 -24.91 -5.69
N ALA A 243 -15.21 -26.12 -6.14
CA ALA A 243 -15.78 -27.33 -5.56
C ALA A 243 -15.39 -27.49 -4.08
N SER A 244 -16.34 -27.93 -3.26
CA SER A 244 -16.06 -28.40 -1.90
C SER A 244 -15.35 -29.75 -2.02
N GLU A 245 -14.06 -29.79 -1.70
CA GLU A 245 -13.32 -31.05 -1.45
C GLU A 245 -13.68 -31.64 -0.09
#